data_AF-A0A671QHI5-F1
#
_entry.id   AF-A0A671QHI5-F1
#
_cell.length_a   1.000
_cell.length_b   1.000
_cell.length_c   1.000
_cell.angle_alpha   90.00
_cell.angle_beta   90.00
_cell.angle_gamma   90.00
#
_symmetry.space_group_name_H-M   'P 1'
#
loop_
_entity.id
_entity.type
_entity.pdbx_description
1 polymer ?
#
loop_
_entity_poly.entity_id
_entity_poly.type
_entity_poly.pdbx_seq_one_letter_code
_entity_poly.pdbx_strand_id
1 'polypeptide(L)'
;MSKSMVVMQPQPVMVSRDSDQWGSGICDCCNDVPECCFAYWCFACFACIKAKKYGECLCLPLLDLCGIVPPITMSIRVSMRQRYGIKGDMCHDCLVATFCKACVWCQMSREMKARDLQITLVGFLISIINTMTSVISEISV
;
A
#
# COMPACT_ATOMS: atom_id res chain seq x y z
N MET A 1 7.35 -36.02 -8.49
CA MET A 1 7.21 -34.66 -7.91
C MET A 1 7.63 -33.65 -8.97
N SER A 2 6.66 -33.06 -9.66
CA SER A 2 6.91 -31.99 -10.64
C SER A 2 7.18 -30.69 -9.87
N LYS A 3 8.36 -30.12 -10.00
CA LYS A 3 8.67 -28.80 -9.43
C LYS A 3 8.16 -27.75 -10.41
N SER A 4 7.00 -27.15 -10.10
CA SER A 4 6.60 -25.92 -10.77
C SER A 4 7.65 -24.85 -10.48
N MET A 5 8.38 -24.43 -11.50
CA MET A 5 9.19 -23.22 -11.44
C MET A 5 8.21 -22.05 -11.52
N VAL A 6 7.89 -21.46 -10.37
CA VAL A 6 7.26 -20.14 -10.33
C VAL A 6 8.33 -19.15 -10.75
N VAL A 7 8.35 -18.82 -12.04
CA VAL A 7 9.10 -17.67 -12.54
C VAL A 7 8.47 -16.45 -11.90
N MET A 8 9.11 -15.93 -10.86
CA MET A 8 8.74 -14.69 -10.24
C MET A 8 9.03 -13.61 -11.28
N GLN A 9 8.02 -13.23 -12.06
CA GLN A 9 8.11 -12.08 -12.95
C GLN A 9 8.48 -10.89 -12.05
N PRO A 10 9.51 -10.11 -12.40
CA PRO A 10 9.78 -8.87 -11.71
C PRO A 10 8.50 -8.05 -11.81
N GLN A 11 7.82 -7.86 -10.68
CA GLN A 11 6.72 -6.92 -10.57
C GLN A 11 7.25 -5.62 -11.16
N PRO A 12 6.55 -4.97 -12.11
CA PRO A 12 6.98 -3.67 -12.60
C PRO A 12 7.17 -2.79 -11.36
N VAL A 13 8.42 -2.51 -11.02
CA VAL A 13 8.76 -1.53 -10.00
C VAL A 13 8.35 -0.25 -10.68
N MET A 14 7.11 0.17 -10.40
CA MET A 14 6.67 1.49 -10.77
C MET A 14 7.56 2.42 -9.98
N VAL A 15 8.59 2.94 -10.65
CA VAL A 15 9.37 4.06 -10.15
C VAL A 15 8.43 5.25 -10.25
N SER A 16 7.51 5.34 -9.29
CA SER A 16 6.67 6.50 -9.12
C SER A 16 7.62 7.66 -8.82
N ARG A 17 7.63 8.67 -9.69
CA ARG A 17 8.25 9.98 -9.42
C ARG A 17 7.47 10.78 -8.37
N ASP A 18 6.80 10.09 -7.46
CA ASP A 18 6.22 10.73 -6.29
C ASP A 18 7.33 11.03 -5.28
N SER A 19 7.01 11.88 -4.31
CA SER A 19 7.89 12.18 -3.19
C SER A 19 8.49 10.89 -2.60
N ASP A 20 9.77 10.94 -2.28
CA ASP A 20 10.49 9.90 -1.54
C ASP A 20 10.07 9.82 -0.06
N GLN A 21 8.91 10.40 0.28
CA GLN A 21 8.33 10.53 1.61
C GLN A 21 6.88 10.03 1.59
N TRP A 22 6.35 9.75 2.79
CA TRP A 22 4.93 9.47 2.99
C TRP A 22 4.08 10.66 2.55
N GLY A 23 2.95 10.41 1.88
CA GLY A 23 2.04 11.47 1.42
C GLY A 23 1.24 12.14 2.55
N SER A 24 1.33 11.63 3.78
CA SER A 24 0.72 12.22 4.98
C SER A 24 1.53 11.90 6.23
N GLY A 25 1.37 12.72 7.27
CA GLY A 25 1.87 12.45 8.60
C GLY A 25 1.13 11.29 9.28
N ILE A 26 1.70 10.80 10.38
CA ILE A 26 1.13 9.70 11.16
C ILE A 26 -0.19 10.12 11.81
N CYS A 27 -0.23 11.31 12.42
CA CYS A 27 -1.39 11.83 13.15
C CYS A 27 -2.35 12.68 12.30
N ASP A 28 -2.30 12.53 10.96
CA ASP A 28 -3.21 13.23 10.04
C ASP A 28 -4.61 12.58 10.01
N CYS A 29 -5.15 12.27 11.19
CA CYS A 29 -6.42 11.55 11.34
C CYS A 29 -7.63 12.34 10.82
N CYS A 30 -7.51 13.66 10.70
CA CYS A 30 -8.55 14.55 10.17
C CYS A 30 -8.75 14.42 8.66
N ASN A 31 -7.78 13.86 7.92
CA ASN A 31 -7.87 13.71 6.47
C ASN A 31 -8.81 12.56 6.05
N ASP A 32 -8.99 11.54 6.90
CA ASP A 32 -9.91 10.42 6.68
C ASP A 32 -10.56 9.99 8.01
N VAL A 33 -11.35 10.90 8.59
CA VAL A 33 -12.08 10.70 9.86
C VAL A 33 -12.81 9.35 9.94
N PRO A 34 -13.60 8.88 8.94
CA PRO A 34 -14.29 7.61 9.06
C PRO A 34 -13.33 6.41 9.15
N GLU A 35 -12.21 6.41 8.42
CA GLU A 35 -11.22 5.34 8.51
C GLU A 35 -10.49 5.38 9.86
N CYS A 36 -10.15 6.57 10.36
CA CYS A 36 -9.54 6.71 11.69
C CYS A 36 -10.47 6.29 12.82
N CYS A 37 -11.76 6.65 12.77
CA CYS A 37 -12.75 6.18 13.72
C CYS A 37 -12.90 4.66 13.67
N PHE A 38 -12.90 4.06 12.48
CA PHE A 38 -12.98 2.61 12.33
C PHE A 38 -11.70 1.91 12.84
N ALA A 39 -10.53 2.46 12.55
CA ALA A 39 -9.25 1.96 13.07
C ALA A 39 -9.17 2.02 14.60
N TYR A 40 -9.79 3.03 15.22
CA TYR A 40 -9.85 3.15 16.68
C TYR A 40 -10.89 2.19 17.29
N TRP A 41 -12.08 2.08 16.70
CA TRP A 41 -13.19 1.31 17.25
C TRP A 41 -13.08 -0.20 17.02
N CYS A 42 -12.57 -0.63 15.87
CA CYS A 42 -12.19 -2.02 15.62
C CYS A 42 -10.86 -2.11 14.87
N PHE A 43 -9.75 -1.88 15.60
CA PHE A 43 -8.41 -1.97 15.04
C PHE A 43 -8.14 -3.32 14.34
N ALA A 44 -8.53 -4.43 14.97
CA ALA A 44 -8.34 -5.77 14.41
C ALA A 44 -9.06 -5.92 13.06
N CYS A 45 -10.33 -5.51 12.96
CA CYS A 45 -11.08 -5.55 11.71
C CYS A 45 -10.41 -4.69 10.64
N PHE A 46 -10.03 -3.46 11.01
CA PHE A 46 -9.40 -2.50 10.12
C PHE A 46 -8.09 -3.03 9.55
N ALA A 47 -7.18 -3.49 10.41
CA ALA A 47 -5.88 -4.02 10.02
C ALA A 47 -6.03 -5.23 9.09
N CYS A 48 -6.93 -6.17 9.41
CA CYS A 48 -7.20 -7.33 8.56
C CYS A 48 -7.70 -6.92 7.16
N ILE A 49 -8.70 -6.03 7.09
CA ILE A 49 -9.25 -5.57 5.80
C ILE A 49 -8.18 -4.88 4.96
N LYS A 50 -7.36 -4.03 5.58
CA LYS A 50 -6.30 -3.28 4.88
C LYS A 50 -5.13 -4.19 4.46
N ALA A 51 -4.74 -5.15 5.29
CA ALA A 51 -3.75 -6.17 4.93
C ALA A 51 -4.20 -7.01 3.73
N LYS A 52 -5.45 -7.46 3.73
CA LYS A 52 -6.03 -8.16 2.58
C LYS A 52 -6.01 -7.29 1.31
N LYS A 53 -6.32 -6.00 1.43
CA LYS A 53 -6.25 -5.06 0.30
C LYS A 53 -4.81 -4.87 -0.21
N TYR A 54 -3.81 -4.89 0.68
CA TYR A 54 -2.40 -4.83 0.30
C TYR A 54 -1.91 -6.09 -0.44
N GLY A 55 -2.61 -7.22 -0.27
CA GLY A 55 -2.26 -8.52 -0.85
C GLY A 55 -1.74 -9.55 0.16
N GLU A 56 -1.83 -9.25 1.46
CA GLU A 56 -1.42 -10.14 2.54
C GLU A 56 -2.57 -11.04 3.01
N CYS A 57 -2.25 -12.09 3.76
CA CYS A 57 -3.28 -12.94 4.38
C CYS A 57 -4.15 -12.12 5.35
N LEU A 58 -5.47 -12.30 5.29
CA LEU A 58 -6.45 -11.51 6.04
C LEU A 58 -6.13 -11.39 7.54
N CYS A 59 -5.77 -12.51 8.18
CA CYS A 59 -5.62 -12.58 9.64
C CYS A 59 -4.19 -12.33 10.13
N LEU A 60 -3.23 -12.08 9.23
CA LEU A 60 -1.82 -11.87 9.60
C LEU A 60 -1.65 -10.76 10.66
N PRO A 61 -2.34 -9.61 10.55
CA PRO A 61 -2.21 -8.53 11.54
C PRO A 61 -2.70 -8.87 12.94
N LEU A 62 -3.50 -9.94 13.11
CA LEU A 62 -3.97 -10.35 14.45
C LEU A 62 -2.83 -10.85 15.34
N LEU A 63 -1.71 -11.28 14.74
CA LEU A 63 -0.51 -11.69 15.46
C LEU A 63 0.17 -10.51 16.20
N ASP A 64 -0.08 -9.28 15.79
CA ASP A 64 0.50 -8.07 16.39
C ASP A 64 -0.23 -7.59 17.66
N LEU A 65 -1.34 -8.23 18.03
CA LEU A 65 -2.16 -7.82 19.17
C LEU A 65 -1.49 -8.09 20.52
N CYS A 66 -0.56 -9.06 20.60
CA CYS A 66 0.02 -9.53 21.87
C CYS A 66 1.41 -8.95 22.19
N GLY A 67 1.89 -7.94 21.45
CA GLY A 67 3.27 -7.44 21.56
C GLY A 67 3.41 -5.92 21.59
N ILE A 68 4.48 -5.47 22.25
CA ILE A 68 4.93 -4.06 22.24
C ILE A 68 5.35 -3.69 20.82
N VAL A 69 6.21 -4.50 20.21
CA VAL A 69 6.62 -4.35 18.81
C VAL A 69 5.67 -5.16 17.93
N PRO A 70 4.99 -4.54 16.94
CA PRO A 70 4.10 -5.23 16.02
C PRO A 70 4.88 -5.69 14.76
N PRO A 71 5.38 -6.95 14.70
CA PRO A 71 6.21 -7.42 13.59
C PRO A 71 5.52 -7.42 12.23
N ILE A 72 4.21 -7.69 12.14
CA ILE A 72 3.48 -7.73 10.88
C ILE A 72 3.23 -6.32 10.34
N THR A 73 2.90 -5.38 11.22
CA THR A 73 2.78 -3.96 10.87
C THR A 73 4.11 -3.45 10.35
N MET A 74 5.22 -3.83 11.00
CA MET A 74 6.57 -3.48 10.54
C MET A 74 6.91 -4.10 9.18
N SER A 75 6.61 -5.39 8.96
CA SER A 75 6.93 -6.05 7.70
C SER A 75 6.18 -5.42 6.53
N ILE A 76 4.89 -5.13 6.70
CA ILE A 76 4.08 -4.46 5.67
C ILE A 76 4.60 -3.05 5.42
N ARG A 77 4.94 -2.30 6.47
CA ARG A 77 5.45 -0.93 6.32
C ARG A 77 6.80 -0.88 5.60
N VAL A 78 7.72 -1.79 5.92
CA VAL A 78 9.01 -1.94 5.21
C VAL A 78 8.78 -2.36 3.75
N SER A 79 7.86 -3.30 3.51
CA SER A 79 7.45 -3.71 2.16
C SER A 79 6.93 -2.51 1.36
N MET A 80 6.08 -1.65 1.95
CA MET A 80 5.60 -0.42 1.31
C MET A 80 6.75 0.56 1.02
N ARG A 81 7.69 0.75 1.94
CA ARG A 81 8.88 1.60 1.70
C ARG A 81 9.69 1.11 0.51
N GLN A 82 9.92 -0.20 0.42
CA GLN A 82 10.64 -0.80 -0.70
C GLN A 82 9.85 -0.70 -2.00
N ARG A 83 8.55 -0.98 -1.97
CA ARG A 83 7.67 -1.00 -3.15
C ARG A 83 7.41 0.40 -3.72
N TYR A 84 7.26 1.41 -2.87
CA TYR A 84 6.93 2.78 -3.26
C TYR A 84 8.11 3.75 -3.22
N GLY A 85 9.31 3.29 -2.86
CA GLY A 85 10.51 4.12 -2.81
C GLY A 85 10.54 5.16 -1.68
N ILE A 86 9.88 4.89 -0.55
CA ILE A 86 9.76 5.83 0.58
C ILE A 86 10.96 5.73 1.52
N LYS A 87 11.76 6.80 1.63
CA LYS A 87 12.95 6.90 2.50
C LYS A 87 12.60 6.97 3.98
N GLY A 88 13.44 6.34 4.80
CA GLY A 88 13.39 6.40 6.25
C GLY A 88 14.08 5.19 6.88
N ASP A 89 14.06 5.13 8.20
CA ASP A 89 14.76 4.11 8.97
C ASP A 89 13.79 3.18 9.72
N MET A 90 14.26 1.96 10.03
CA MET A 90 13.47 0.94 10.71
C MET A 90 13.23 1.25 12.20
N CYS A 91 14.09 2.06 12.82
CA CYS A 91 13.98 2.39 14.24
C CYS A 91 12.79 3.32 14.47
N HIS A 92 12.70 4.38 13.66
CA HIS A 92 11.58 5.29 13.62
C HIS A 92 10.28 4.56 13.32
N ASP A 93 10.29 3.64 12.35
CA ASP A 93 9.13 2.81 12.02
C ASP A 93 8.65 1.98 13.23
N CYS A 94 9.59 1.40 13.98
CA CYS A 94 9.28 0.68 15.21
C CYS A 94 8.66 1.60 16.27
N LEU A 95 9.25 2.77 16.49
CA LEU A 95 8.77 3.75 17.46
C LEU A 95 7.35 4.22 17.13
N VAL A 96 7.06 4.54 15.88
CA VAL A 96 5.73 5.04 15.50
C VAL A 96 4.68 3.92 15.51
N ALA A 97 5.06 2.71 15.11
CA ALA A 97 4.18 1.54 15.15
C ALA A 97 3.88 1.08 16.58
N THR A 98 4.81 1.25 17.52
CA THR A 98 4.59 0.96 18.94
C THR A 98 3.75 2.04 19.62
N PHE A 99 3.93 3.32 19.28
CA PHE A 99 3.22 4.44 19.90
C PHE A 99 1.74 4.54 19.49
N CYS A 100 1.43 4.49 18.18
CA CYS A 100 0.05 4.51 17.70
C CYS A 100 -0.14 3.60 16.49
N LYS A 101 -0.48 2.33 16.74
CA LYS A 101 -0.78 1.34 15.70
C LYS A 101 -1.89 1.83 14.75
N ALA A 102 -2.99 2.36 15.29
CA ALA A 102 -4.12 2.84 14.47
C ALA A 102 -3.69 3.94 13.49
N CYS A 103 -2.98 4.96 13.98
CA CYS A 103 -2.49 6.08 13.18
C CYS A 103 -1.56 5.60 12.04
N VAL A 104 -0.64 4.68 12.34
CA VAL A 104 0.26 4.08 11.35
C VAL A 104 -0.51 3.32 10.27
N TRP A 105 -1.50 2.50 10.66
CA TRP A 105 -2.34 1.79 9.69
C TRP A 105 -3.20 2.74 8.85
N CYS A 106 -3.66 3.86 9.42
CA CYS A 106 -4.36 4.90 8.66
C CYS A 106 -3.42 5.60 7.66
N GLN A 107 -2.20 5.94 8.06
CA GLN A 107 -1.18 6.49 7.16
C GLN A 107 -0.92 5.53 5.99
N MET A 108 -0.71 4.24 6.29
CA MET A 108 -0.50 3.21 5.28
C MET A 108 -1.72 3.03 4.36
N SER A 109 -2.94 3.08 4.92
CA SER A 109 -4.19 3.02 4.15
C SER A 109 -4.31 4.15 3.13
N ARG A 110 -4.01 5.39 3.54
CA ARG A 110 -4.01 6.56 2.66
C ARG A 110 -2.98 6.43 1.56
N GLU A 111 -1.77 6.00 1.91
CA GLU A 111 -0.71 5.79 0.94
C GLU A 111 -1.11 4.73 -0.11
N MET A 112 -1.65 3.58 0.33
CA MET A 112 -2.16 2.55 -0.58
C MET A 112 -3.22 3.11 -1.54
N LYS A 113 -4.17 3.89 -1.02
CA LYS A 113 -5.24 4.50 -1.83
C LYS A 113 -4.68 5.51 -2.84
N ALA A 114 -3.73 6.35 -2.43
CA ALA A 114 -3.11 7.34 -3.29
C ALA A 114 -2.36 6.66 -4.45
N ARG A 115 -1.59 5.61 -4.18
CA ARG A 115 -0.83 4.88 -5.21
C ARG A 115 -1.72 4.04 -6.13
N ASP A 116 -2.77 3.40 -5.61
CA ASP A 116 -3.73 2.62 -6.39
C ASP A 116 -4.49 3.47 -7.43
N LEU A 117 -4.85 4.70 -7.06
CA LEU A 117 -5.44 5.67 -7.98
C LEU A 117 -4.48 6.05 -9.11
N GLN A 118 -3.20 6.30 -8.80
CA GLN A 118 -2.18 6.61 -9.82
C GLN A 118 -2.05 5.47 -10.82
N ILE A 119 -1.99 4.22 -10.35
CA ILE A 119 -1.90 3.03 -11.20
C ILE A 119 -3.11 2.93 -12.14
N THR A 120 -4.31 3.12 -11.60
CA THR A 120 -5.56 3.02 -12.37
C THR A 120 -5.64 4.10 -13.45
N LEU A 121 -5.27 5.34 -13.12
CA LEU A 121 -5.26 6.45 -14.07
C LEU A 121 -4.25 6.23 -15.19
N VAL A 122 -3.02 5.81 -14.87
CA VAL A 122 -2.01 5.49 -15.88
C VAL A 122 -2.48 4.35 -16.77
N GLY A 123 -3.07 3.29 -16.21
CA GLY A 123 -3.65 2.19 -16.99
C GLY A 123 -4.74 2.63 -17.96
N PHE A 124 -5.63 3.53 -17.52
CA PHE A 124 -6.67 4.11 -18.36
C PHE A 124 -6.09 4.97 -19.49
N LEU A 125 -5.10 5.83 -19.20
CA LEU A 125 -4.43 6.65 -20.22
C LEU A 125 -3.73 5.78 -21.27
N ILE A 126 -3.03 4.73 -20.85
CA ILE A 126 -2.40 3.76 -21.77
C ILE A 126 -3.47 3.10 -22.65
N SER A 127 -4.61 2.70 -22.07
CA SER A 127 -5.72 2.13 -22.83
C SER A 127 -6.26 3.11 -23.88
N ILE A 128 -6.47 4.38 -23.52
CA ILE A 128 -6.91 5.42 -24.47
C ILE A 128 -5.90 5.57 -25.60
N ILE A 129 -4.61 5.69 -25.28
CA ILE A 129 -3.55 5.86 -26.28
C ILE A 129 -3.57 4.68 -27.25
N ASN A 130 -3.64 3.45 -26.75
CA ASN A 130 -3.70 2.25 -27.57
C ASN A 130 -4.94 2.24 -28.49
N THR A 131 -6.12 2.62 -27.97
CA THR A 131 -7.34 2.74 -28.78
C THR A 131 -7.20 3.81 -29.85
N MET A 132 -6.67 5.00 -29.52
CA MET A 132 -6.44 6.07 -30.50
C MET A 132 -5.46 5.65 -31.59
N THR A 133 -4.36 4.97 -31.24
CA THR A 133 -3.41 4.45 -32.24
C THR A 133 -4.06 3.42 -33.16
N SER A 134 -4.95 2.56 -32.65
CA SER A 134 -5.70 1.59 -33.46
C SER A 134 -6.63 2.28 -34.47
N VAL A 135 -7.38 3.30 -34.03
CA VAL A 135 -8.30 4.05 -34.90
C VAL A 135 -7.53 4.79 -36.00
N ILE A 136 -6.39 5.41 -35.68
CA ILE A 136 -5.54 6.07 -36.67
C ILE A 136 -5.01 5.08 -37.71
N SER A 137 -4.66 3.85 -37.29
CA SER A 137 -4.23 2.81 -38.23
C SER A 137 -5.35 2.32 -39.16
N GLU A 138 -6.60 2.29 -38.71
CA GLU A 138 -7.74 1.94 -39.56
C GLU A 138 -8.10 3.05 -40.56
N ILE A 139 -7.93 4.32 -40.20
CA ILE A 139 -8.20 5.47 -41.07
C ILE A 139 -7.10 5.66 -42.14
N SER A 140 -5.89 5.16 -41.88
CA SER A 140 -4.75 5.28 -42.79
C SER A 140 -4.71 4.21 -43.90
N VAL A 141 -5.70 3.32 -43.94
CA VAL A 141 -5.90 2.28 -44.98
C VAL A 141 -7.08 2.67 -45.86
#